data_AF-A0A6I2F9T5-F1
#
_entry.id   AF-A0A6I2F9T5-F1
#
_cell.length_a   1.000
_cell.length_b   1.000
_cell.length_c   1.000
_cell.angle_alpha   90.00
_cell.angle_beta   90.00
_cell.angle_gamma   90.00
#
_symmetry.space_group_name_H-M   'P 1'
#
loop_
_entity.id
_entity.type
_entity.pdbx_description
1 polymer ?
#
loop_
_entity_poly.entity_id
_entity_poly.type
_entity_poly.pdbx_seq_one_letter_code
_entity_poly.pdbx_strand_id
1 'polypeptide(L)'
;MADFEYGPVELYLVGFEGDRIDPGTIEALAELVDAGDIRLIDLLIVSRAENGDLEVTEVEDLGDEIDVTELSLEASGIVGEEDLAEFAESIPPGTSAAVLAVELVWAKKLASRFNQSGGVVLQTERIPAPVVNAVLAEAEGE
;
A
#
# COMPACT_ATOMS: atom_id res chain seq x y z
N MET A 1 -14.28 -14.48 -21.29
CA MET A 1 -13.47 -13.26 -21.08
C MET A 1 -12.75 -13.44 -19.77
N ALA A 2 -11.46 -13.11 -19.68
CA ALA A 2 -10.80 -13.09 -18.38
C ALA A 2 -11.36 -11.90 -17.61
N ASP A 3 -12.38 -12.15 -16.78
CA ASP A 3 -12.63 -11.33 -15.61
C ASP A 3 -11.47 -11.63 -14.67
N PHE A 4 -10.64 -10.63 -14.40
CA PHE A 4 -9.51 -10.80 -13.50
C PHE A 4 -10.06 -11.02 -12.08
N GLU A 5 -9.58 -12.06 -11.40
CA GLU A 5 -9.98 -12.31 -10.01
C GLU A 5 -9.47 -11.21 -9.08
N TYR A 6 -8.25 -10.73 -9.31
CA TYR A 6 -7.61 -9.60 -8.61
C TYR A 6 -7.00 -8.60 -9.60
N GLY A 7 -6.92 -7.34 -9.19
CA GLY A 7 -6.13 -6.30 -9.85
C GLY A 7 -4.64 -6.39 -9.53
N PRO A 8 -3.85 -5.47 -10.11
CA PRO A 8 -2.47 -5.27 -9.68
C PRO A 8 -2.42 -4.93 -8.19
N VAL A 9 -1.44 -5.51 -7.50
CA VAL A 9 -1.15 -5.20 -6.09
C VAL A 9 0.08 -4.31 -6.03
N GLU A 10 0.02 -3.29 -5.20
CA GLU A 10 1.15 -2.42 -4.92
C GLU A 10 1.55 -2.52 -3.45
N LEU A 11 2.86 -2.64 -3.24
CA LEU A 11 3.46 -2.60 -1.92
C LEU A 11 3.84 -1.17 -1.56
N TYR A 12 3.46 -0.74 -0.36
CA TYR A 12 3.83 0.54 0.21
C TYR A 12 4.61 0.31 1.49
N LEU A 13 5.72 1.03 1.63
CA LEU A 13 6.42 1.22 2.90
C LEU A 13 6.27 2.69 3.29
N VAL A 14 5.56 2.96 4.38
CA VAL A 14 5.28 4.31 4.86
C VAL A 14 5.89 4.48 6.24
N GLY A 15 6.93 5.32 6.35
CA GLY A 15 7.59 5.61 7.63
C GLY A 15 6.89 6.70 8.43
N PHE A 16 6.89 6.55 9.76
CA PHE A 16 6.34 7.50 10.72
C PHE A 16 7.40 7.89 11.76
N GLU A 17 7.29 9.10 12.30
CA GLU A 17 8.09 9.51 13.44
C GLU A 17 7.60 8.79 14.71
N GLY A 18 8.54 8.26 15.51
CA GLY A 18 8.20 7.51 16.72
C GLY A 18 7.68 6.10 16.44
N ASP A 19 7.00 5.50 17.41
CA ASP A 19 6.66 4.06 17.44
C ASP A 19 5.24 3.72 16.96
N ARG A 20 4.50 4.69 16.40
CA ARG A 20 3.10 4.52 16.00
C ARG A 20 2.78 5.11 14.64
N ILE A 21 1.77 4.52 14.00
CA ILE A 21 1.17 5.04 12.78
C ILE A 21 0.33 6.28 13.10
N ASP A 22 0.34 7.25 12.17
CA ASP A 22 -0.55 8.40 12.19
C ASP A 22 -2.02 7.99 11.93
N PRO A 23 -2.98 8.32 12.82
CA PRO A 23 -4.39 7.97 12.64
C PRO A 23 -5.01 8.50 11.35
N GLY A 24 -4.58 9.67 10.86
CA GLY A 24 -5.07 10.26 9.60
C GLY A 24 -4.69 9.43 8.37
N THR A 25 -3.62 8.63 8.46
CA THR A 25 -3.25 7.68 7.40
C THR A 25 -4.24 6.52 7.33
N ILE A 26 -4.70 6.02 8.48
CA ILE A 26 -5.69 4.94 8.54
C ILE A 26 -7.04 5.43 8.00
N GLU A 27 -7.46 6.63 8.40
CA GLU A 27 -8.69 7.27 7.89
C GLU A 27 -8.66 7.42 6.36
N ALA A 28 -7.56 7.91 5.80
CA ALA A 28 -7.40 8.04 4.36
C ALA A 28 -7.45 6.68 3.60
N LEU A 29 -6.94 5.61 4.20
CA LEU A 29 -7.05 4.26 3.63
C LEU A 29 -8.49 3.75 3.67
N ALA A 30 -9.19 3.96 4.79
CA ALA A 30 -10.59 3.58 4.95
C ALA A 30 -11.46 4.28 3.90
N GLU A 31 -11.27 5.58 3.67
CA GLU A 31 -12.00 6.33 2.62
C GLU A 31 -11.84 5.72 1.22
N LEU A 32 -10.62 5.28 0.86
CA LEU A 32 -10.34 4.68 -0.46
C LEU A 32 -10.92 3.27 -0.59
N VAL A 33 -10.96 2.50 0.51
CA VAL A 33 -11.59 1.18 0.58
C VAL A 33 -13.11 1.32 0.46
N ASP A 34 -13.72 2.25 1.20
CA ASP A 34 -15.16 2.54 1.17
C ASP A 34 -15.63 3.03 -0.21
N ALA A 35 -14.81 3.84 -0.89
CA ALA A 35 -15.06 4.24 -2.27
C ALA A 35 -15.01 3.06 -3.26
N GLY A 36 -14.40 1.93 -2.88
CA GLY A 36 -14.18 0.76 -3.72
C GLY A 36 -13.16 1.00 -4.84
N ASP A 37 -12.24 1.95 -4.61
CA ASP A 37 -11.15 2.29 -5.52
C ASP A 37 -9.93 1.41 -5.28
N ILE A 38 -9.70 1.05 -4.02
CA ILE A 38 -8.69 0.08 -3.61
C ILE A 38 -9.32 -1.02 -2.76
N ARG A 39 -8.53 -2.05 -2.49
CA ARG A 39 -8.79 -3.03 -1.45
C ARG A 39 -7.50 -3.31 -0.72
N LEU A 40 -7.56 -3.30 0.60
CA LEU A 40 -6.42 -3.65 1.43
C LEU A 40 -6.33 -5.17 1.51
N ILE A 41 -5.20 -5.72 1.07
CA ILE A 41 -4.93 -7.16 1.12
C ILE A 41 -4.23 -7.50 2.41
N ASP A 42 -3.19 -6.74 2.75
CA ASP A 42 -2.30 -6.99 3.87
C ASP A 42 -1.83 -5.67 4.49
N LEU A 43 -1.65 -5.65 5.81
CA LEU A 43 -1.17 -4.50 6.56
C LEU A 43 -0.38 -4.95 7.78
N LEU A 44 0.92 -4.64 7.75
CA LEU A 44 1.86 -4.90 8.85
C LEU A 44 2.35 -3.57 9.41
N ILE A 45 2.47 -3.49 10.74
CA ILE A 45 3.19 -2.44 11.43
C ILE A 45 4.55 -2.98 11.82
N VAL A 46 5.60 -2.22 11.53
CA VAL A 46 6.97 -2.56 11.89
C VAL A 46 7.54 -1.42 12.72
N SER A 47 7.86 -1.67 13.98
CA SER A 47 8.60 -0.73 14.83
C SER A 47 10.04 -1.18 14.97
N ARG A 48 10.97 -0.23 14.86
CA ARG A 48 12.39 -0.46 15.10
C ARG A 48 12.83 0.28 16.37
N ALA A 49 13.22 -0.47 17.38
CA ALA A 49 13.77 0.08 18.61
C ALA A 49 15.15 0.74 18.37
N GLU A 50 15.57 1.60 19.28
CA GLU A 50 16.87 2.30 19.25
C GLU A 50 18.08 1.34 19.20
N ASN A 51 17.92 0.14 19.74
CA ASN A 51 18.94 -0.91 19.72
C ASN A 51 18.96 -1.72 18.41
N GLY A 52 18.05 -1.41 17.47
CA GLY A 52 17.91 -2.08 16.18
C GLY A 52 16.96 -3.27 16.17
N ASP A 53 16.38 -3.66 17.31
CA ASP A 53 15.40 -4.74 17.36
C ASP A 53 14.14 -4.36 16.59
N LEU A 54 13.62 -5.30 15.81
CA LEU A 54 12.39 -5.16 15.03
C LEU A 54 11.25 -5.88 15.75
N GLU A 55 10.13 -5.18 15.86
CA GLU A 55 8.85 -5.75 16.28
C GLU A 55 7.87 -5.55 15.13
N VAL A 56 7.18 -6.64 14.78
CA VAL A 56 6.22 -6.68 13.68
C VAL A 56 4.88 -7.05 14.28
N THR A 57 3.87 -6.24 13.99
CA THR A 57 2.52 -6.40 14.50
C THR A 57 1.56 -6.41 13.33
N GLU A 58 0.79 -7.49 13.19
CA GLU A 58 -0.30 -7.54 12.22
C GLU A 58 -1.43 -6.61 12.65
N VAL A 59 -2.12 -6.00 11.69
CA VAL A 59 -3.17 -5.03 12.04
C VAL A 59 -4.32 -5.66 12.83
N GLU A 60 -4.59 -6.94 12.60
CA GLU A 60 -5.63 -7.73 13.28
C GLU A 60 -5.33 -7.88 14.78
N ASP A 61 -4.06 -7.79 15.18
CA ASP A 61 -3.59 -7.94 16.56
C ASP A 61 -3.56 -6.62 17.35
N LEU A 62 -3.77 -5.46 16.70
CA LEU A 62 -3.74 -4.14 17.34
C LEU A 62 -4.97 -3.83 18.21
N GLY A 63 -6.04 -4.62 18.11
CA GLY A 63 -7.26 -4.44 18.92
C GLY A 63 -7.94 -3.08 18.71
N ASP A 64 -8.59 -2.56 19.77
CA ASP A 64 -9.36 -1.30 19.75
C ASP A 64 -8.51 -0.01 19.67
N GLU A 65 -7.16 -0.10 19.59
CA GLU A 65 -6.28 1.09 19.57
C GLU A 65 -6.32 1.84 18.24
N ILE A 66 -6.65 1.12 17.15
CA ILE A 66 -6.91 1.67 15.83
C ILE A 66 -8.18 1.00 15.34
N ASP A 67 -9.19 1.77 14.90
CA ASP A 67 -10.41 1.19 14.33
C ASP A 67 -10.15 0.69 12.90
N VAL A 68 -9.37 -0.38 12.80
CA VAL A 68 -9.08 -1.13 11.58
C VAL A 68 -10.15 -2.18 11.30
N THR A 69 -11.21 -2.24 12.10
CA THR A 69 -12.31 -3.19 11.89
C THR A 69 -13.09 -2.91 10.60
N GLU A 70 -12.98 -1.70 10.05
CA GLU A 70 -13.50 -1.32 8.72
C GLU A 70 -12.61 -1.84 7.56
N LEU A 71 -11.33 -2.13 7.83
CA LEU A 71 -10.41 -2.68 6.83
C LEU A 71 -10.53 -4.20 6.78
N SER A 72 -11.48 -4.72 6.00
CA SER A 72 -11.56 -6.16 5.75
C SER A 72 -10.38 -6.62 4.90
N LEU A 73 -9.39 -7.29 5.51
CA LEU A 73 -8.29 -7.93 4.78
C LEU A 73 -8.82 -9.18 4.07
N GLU A 74 -8.63 -9.27 2.75
CA GLU A 74 -9.09 -10.42 1.96
C GLU A 74 -8.11 -11.60 1.98
N ALA A 75 -6.82 -11.34 2.26
CA ALA A 75 -5.78 -12.37 2.35
C ALA A 75 -4.55 -11.88 3.15
N SER A 76 -4.45 -12.28 4.42
CA SER A 76 -3.22 -12.12 5.22
C SER A 76 -2.07 -12.95 4.63
N GLY A 77 -0.85 -12.41 4.67
CA GLY A 77 0.38 -13.11 4.28
C GLY A 77 0.81 -12.96 2.83
N ILE A 78 0.36 -11.90 2.13
CA ILE A 78 0.89 -11.54 0.81
C ILE A 78 2.26 -10.89 0.93
N VAL A 79 2.49 -10.13 2.00
CA VAL A 79 3.84 -9.62 2.31
C VAL A 79 4.63 -10.77 2.94
N GLY A 80 5.56 -11.34 2.19
CA GLY A 80 6.39 -12.43 2.68
C GLY A 80 7.45 -11.97 3.68
N GLU A 81 8.06 -12.92 4.40
CA GLU A 81 9.18 -12.65 5.30
C GLU A 81 10.37 -11.99 4.57
N GLU A 82 10.59 -12.34 3.30
CA GLU A 82 11.66 -11.77 2.47
C GLU A 82 11.39 -10.30 2.11
N ASP A 83 10.18 -9.96 1.69
CA ASP A 83 9.77 -8.58 1.40
C ASP A 83 9.87 -7.71 2.67
N LEU A 84 9.42 -8.26 3.79
CA LEU A 84 9.46 -7.59 5.08
C LEU A 84 10.91 -7.33 5.53
N ALA A 85 11.82 -8.29 5.34
CA ALA A 85 13.22 -8.11 5.66
C ALA A 85 13.85 -6.99 4.81
N GLU A 86 13.56 -6.95 3.51
CA GLU A 86 14.02 -5.89 2.61
C GLU A 86 13.47 -4.51 3.02
N PHE A 87 12.17 -4.42 3.30
CA PHE A 87 11.57 -3.16 3.74
C PHE A 87 12.09 -2.70 5.10
N ALA A 88 12.31 -3.63 6.03
CA ALA A 88 12.79 -3.29 7.35
C ALA A 88 14.16 -2.61 7.31
N GLU A 89 15.04 -2.94 6.36
CA GLU A 89 16.34 -2.26 6.19
C GLU A 89 16.20 -0.74 6.02
N SER A 90 15.08 -0.28 5.45
CA SER A 90 14.80 1.14 5.21
C SER A 90 14.25 1.90 6.42
N ILE A 91 13.89 1.20 7.52
CA ILE A 91 13.28 1.81 8.71
C ILE A 91 14.38 2.29 9.67
N PRO A 92 14.48 3.60 10.01
CA PRO A 92 15.46 4.07 10.98
C PRO A 92 15.24 3.53 12.41
N PRO A 93 16.29 3.38 13.24
CA PRO A 93 16.11 3.14 14.68
C PRO A 93 15.28 4.25 15.35
N GLY A 94 14.42 3.87 16.30
CA GLY A 94 13.52 4.78 17.02
C GLY A 94 12.27 5.19 16.23
N THR A 95 11.99 4.55 15.09
CA THR A 95 10.85 4.87 14.21
C THR A 95 9.98 3.65 13.93
N SER A 96 8.88 3.86 13.23
CA SER A 96 7.95 2.82 12.79
C SER A 96 7.59 3.00 11.33
N ALA A 97 7.07 1.94 10.72
CA ALA A 97 6.54 1.98 9.38
C ALA A 97 5.31 1.07 9.23
N ALA A 98 4.44 1.44 8.29
CA ALA A 98 3.40 0.57 7.78
C ALA A 98 3.87 -0.08 6.47
N VAL A 99 3.72 -1.40 6.38
CA VAL A 99 3.85 -2.13 5.13
C VAL A 99 2.46 -2.52 4.66
N LEU A 100 2.07 -2.06 3.48
CA LEU A 100 0.72 -2.29 2.94
C LEU A 100 0.80 -3.04 1.61
N ALA A 101 -0.07 -4.04 1.43
CA ALA A 101 -0.38 -4.60 0.13
C ALA A 101 -1.77 -4.11 -0.30
N VAL A 102 -1.81 -3.33 -1.38
CA VAL A 102 -3.04 -2.66 -1.84
C VAL A 102 -3.41 -3.15 -3.24
N GLU A 103 -4.56 -3.79 -3.39
CA GLU A 103 -5.14 -4.07 -4.72
C GLU A 103 -5.67 -2.77 -5.33
N LEU A 104 -5.23 -2.47 -6.55
CA LEU A 104 -5.76 -1.39 -7.37
C LEU A 104 -7.04 -1.83 -8.10
N VAL A 105 -8.18 -1.75 -7.40
CA VAL A 105 -9.49 -2.16 -7.93
C VAL A 105 -9.88 -1.34 -9.18
N TRP A 106 -9.55 -0.05 -9.20
CA TRP A 106 -9.74 0.78 -10.38
C TRP A 106 -8.95 0.26 -11.60
N ALA A 107 -7.72 -0.25 -11.40
CA ALA A 107 -6.87 -0.75 -12.48
C ALA A 107 -7.42 -2.08 -13.03
N LYS A 108 -7.95 -2.94 -12.16
CA LYS A 108 -8.71 -4.14 -12.55
C LYS A 108 -9.91 -3.78 -13.43
N LYS A 109 -10.72 -2.79 -13.01
CA LYS A 109 -11.88 -2.31 -13.76
C LYS A 109 -11.45 -1.81 -15.15
N LEU A 110 -10.38 -1.04 -15.23
CA LEU A 110 -9.85 -0.50 -16.49
C LEU A 110 -9.31 -1.59 -17.42
N ALA A 111 -8.48 -2.50 -16.91
CA ALA A 111 -7.93 -3.63 -17.67
C ALA A 111 -9.06 -4.53 -18.22
N SER A 112 -10.10 -4.77 -17.42
CA SER A 112 -11.28 -5.52 -17.84
C SER A 112 -12.02 -4.83 -18.99
N ARG A 113 -12.13 -3.50 -18.97
CA ARG A 113 -12.72 -2.71 -20.07
C ARG A 113 -11.88 -2.75 -21.33
N PHE A 114 -10.56 -2.62 -21.22
CA PHE A 114 -9.67 -2.77 -22.39
C PHE A 114 -9.84 -4.13 -23.04
N ASN A 115 -9.85 -5.20 -22.25
CA ASN A 115 -10.05 -6.57 -22.73
C ASN A 115 -11.40 -6.75 -23.43
N GLN A 116 -12.48 -6.16 -22.90
CA GLN A 116 -13.80 -6.16 -23.53
C GLN A 116 -13.81 -5.48 -24.90
N SER A 117 -12.95 -4.48 -25.11
CA SER A 117 -12.79 -3.77 -26.38
C SER A 117 -11.75 -4.42 -27.32
N GLY A 118 -11.20 -5.58 -26.95
CA GLY A 118 -10.14 -6.27 -27.71
C GLY A 118 -8.74 -5.70 -27.52
N GLY A 119 -8.58 -4.75 -26.59
CA GLY A 119 -7.28 -4.27 -26.14
C GLY A 119 -6.64 -5.21 -25.12
N VAL A 120 -5.31 -5.19 -25.03
CA VAL A 120 -4.56 -5.97 -24.05
C VAL A 120 -3.57 -5.03 -23.37
N VAL A 121 -3.52 -5.05 -22.03
CA VAL A 121 -2.49 -4.34 -21.27
C VAL A 121 -1.17 -5.08 -21.50
N LEU A 122 -0.21 -4.42 -22.16
CA LEU A 122 1.09 -5.00 -22.46
C LEU A 122 2.09 -4.80 -21.31
N GLN A 123 2.04 -3.66 -20.63
CA GLN A 123 2.95 -3.29 -19.55
C GLN A 123 2.30 -2.22 -18.66
N THR A 124 2.68 -2.22 -17.38
CA THR A 124 2.39 -1.17 -16.40
C THR A 124 3.67 -0.80 -15.67
N GLU A 125 3.88 0.47 -15.39
CA GLU A 125 5.05 0.98 -14.68
C GLU A 125 4.65 2.17 -13.79
N ARG A 126 5.21 2.22 -12.59
CA ARG A 126 4.98 3.32 -11.63
C ARG A 126 6.06 4.36 -11.81
N ILE A 127 5.66 5.58 -12.19
CA ILE A 127 6.55 6.73 -12.24
C ILE A 127 6.43 7.50 -10.92
N PRO A 128 7.52 7.74 -10.16
CA PRO A 128 7.44 8.45 -8.88
C PRO A 128 6.85 9.85 -9.02
N ALA A 129 5.98 10.25 -8.09
CA ALA A 129 5.34 11.57 -8.10
C ALA A 129 6.33 12.75 -8.21
N PRO A 130 7.51 12.74 -7.53
CA PRO A 130 8.50 13.81 -7.71
C PRO A 130 8.99 13.95 -9.16
N VAL A 131 9.11 12.83 -9.89
CA VAL A 131 9.52 12.82 -11.30
C VAL A 131 8.39 13.40 -12.17
N VAL A 132 7.15 12.97 -11.93
CA VAL A 132 5.98 13.52 -12.65
C VAL A 132 5.86 15.02 -12.43
N ASN A 133 5.97 15.48 -11.19
CA ASN A 133 5.85 16.89 -10.82
C ASN A 133 6.95 17.74 -11.45
N ALA A 134 8.19 17.25 -11.46
CA ALA A 134 9.30 17.93 -12.10
C ALA A 134 9.06 18.12 -13.61
N VAL A 135 8.64 17.06 -14.30
CA VAL A 135 8.41 17.09 -15.75
C VAL A 135 7.25 18.04 -16.13
N LEU A 136 6.15 18.04 -15.37
CA LEU A 136 5.02 18.90 -15.67
C LEU A 136 5.29 20.38 -15.37
N ALA A 137 6.02 20.67 -14.29
CA ALA A 137 6.41 22.04 -13.95
C ALA A 137 7.31 22.68 -15.02
N GLU A 138 8.17 21.90 -15.68
CA GLU A 138 8.97 22.37 -16.81
C GLU A 138 8.11 22.70 -18.04
N ALA A 139 7.12 21.86 -18.35
CA ALA A 139 6.24 22.04 -19.50
C ALA A 139 5.26 23.23 -19.39
N GLU A 140 4.87 23.61 -18.16
CA GLU A 140 4.05 24.81 -17.91
C GLU A 140 4.87 26.11 -17.91
N GLY A 141 6.20 26.02 -17.84
CA GLY A 141 7.13 27.15 -17.87
C GLY A 141 7.60 27.55 -19.27
N GLU A 142 7.18 26.84 -20.31
CA GLU A 142 7.36 27.17 -21.75
C GLU A 142 6.12 27.85 -22.35
#